data_AF-A0A4Q5PCV1-F1
#
_entry.id   AF-A0A4Q5PCV1-F1
#
_cell.length_a   1.000
_cell.length_b   1.000
_cell.length_c   1.000
_cell.angle_alpha   90.00
_cell.angle_beta   90.00
_cell.angle_gamma   90.00
#
_symmetry.space_group_name_H-M   'P 1'
#
loop_
_entity.id
_entity.type
_entity.pdbx_description
1 polymer ?
#
loop_
_entity_poly.entity_id
_entity_poly.type
_entity_poly.pdbx_seq_one_letter_code
_entity_poly.pdbx_strand_id
1 'polypeptide(L)'
;MQTKFSEYYSLNVTDLKEHWEKDIFCFDANVLLNLYRYSPSTREAFFSLLEKIKDRIWITYQAAFEYQKNRLIVINAQREAYKDIRETLNKKKGEIEAKLNGFKKHPYLQTTELKKQIESAFDSIGRDLDNLENKHPDYLDKDPVWEKLSVLLEGKVGDDFSKEDLEKLYRDGKKRYDEKVPPGYMDMKEKQNEGNRSLYGDIIVWKQVIEKAKAIDNSIILITDDLKEDWWYKFKGKTISPRPELIKEFKEDTAKRINIYQADKFLEMANKNLSQHTTKEAIQEVRDVRLADERDIEKEILELEMLLEDNG
;
A
#
# COMPACT_ATOMS: atom_id res chain seq x y z
N MET A 1 0.93 34.09 9.80
CA MET A 1 1.50 32.97 9.02
C MET A 1 0.72 31.69 9.30
N GLN A 2 0.71 31.19 10.54
CA GLN A 2 0.01 29.96 10.94
C GLN A 2 -1.47 29.86 10.51
N THR A 3 -2.25 30.94 10.62
CA THR A 3 -3.68 30.92 10.24
C THR A 3 -3.91 30.88 8.73
N LYS A 4 -3.02 31.52 7.94
CA LYS A 4 -3.13 31.60 6.48
C LYS A 4 -2.51 30.40 5.74
N PHE A 5 -1.61 29.68 6.41
CA PHE A 5 -0.85 28.54 5.87
C PHE A 5 -0.98 27.32 6.78
N SER A 6 -2.16 27.12 7.36
CA SER A 6 -2.41 26.10 8.38
C SER A 6 -2.15 24.66 7.91
N GLU A 7 -2.14 24.44 6.59
CA GLU A 7 -1.82 23.19 5.90
C GLU A 7 -0.35 22.76 6.05
N TYR A 8 0.54 23.68 6.43
CA TYR A 8 1.97 23.37 6.70
C TYR A 8 2.26 23.07 8.17
N TYR A 9 1.26 23.16 9.06
CA TYR A 9 1.46 23.00 10.50
C TYR A 9 0.74 21.76 11.02
N SER A 10 1.45 20.96 11.80
CA SER A 10 0.89 19.81 12.50
C SER A 10 -0.18 20.25 13.52
N LEU A 11 -1.14 19.37 13.74
CA LEU A 11 -2.08 19.52 14.86
C LEU A 11 -1.34 19.50 16.20
N ASN A 12 -1.86 20.28 17.15
CA ASN A 12 -1.40 20.16 18.53
C ASN A 12 -1.91 18.84 19.13
N VAL A 13 -1.34 18.43 20.27
CA VAL A 13 -1.65 17.14 20.91
C VAL A 13 -3.12 17.02 21.32
N THR A 14 -3.75 18.12 21.75
CA THR A 14 -5.16 18.16 22.18
C THR A 14 -6.10 17.95 21.00
N ASP A 15 -5.92 18.74 19.94
CA ASP A 15 -6.71 18.62 18.70
C ASP A 15 -6.58 17.20 18.15
N LEU A 16 -5.35 16.69 18.10
CA LEU A 16 -5.08 15.35 17.60
C LEU A 16 -5.80 14.27 18.41
N LYS A 17 -5.85 14.40 19.74
CA LYS A 17 -6.59 13.46 20.59
C LYS A 17 -8.09 13.51 20.30
N GLU A 18 -8.65 14.71 20.13
CA GLU A 18 -10.05 14.90 19.78
C GLU A 18 -10.40 14.25 18.43
N HIS A 19 -9.53 14.42 17.43
CA HIS A 19 -9.66 13.76 16.12
C HIS A 19 -9.73 12.22 16.30
N TRP A 20 -8.84 11.62 17.08
CA TRP A 20 -8.85 10.17 17.31
C TRP A 20 -10.06 9.65 18.10
N GLU A 21 -10.65 10.49 18.95
CA GLU A 21 -11.85 10.16 19.74
C GLU A 21 -13.14 10.25 18.90
N LYS A 22 -13.23 11.22 17.97
CA LYS A 22 -14.50 11.56 17.30
C LYS A 22 -14.56 11.22 15.82
N ASP A 23 -13.45 11.22 15.10
CA ASP A 23 -13.49 11.18 13.64
C ASP A 23 -13.73 9.80 13.07
N ILE A 24 -14.11 9.81 11.78
CA ILE A 24 -14.29 8.63 10.96
C ILE A 24 -12.94 8.22 10.37
N PHE A 25 -12.62 6.93 10.48
CA PHE A 25 -11.45 6.32 9.85
C PHE A 25 -11.83 5.83 8.45
N CYS A 26 -11.17 6.41 7.44
CA CYS A 26 -11.29 6.04 6.05
C CYS A 26 -10.08 5.21 5.62
N PHE A 27 -10.30 3.97 5.20
CA PHE A 27 -9.22 3.09 4.72
C PHE A 27 -9.21 3.03 3.20
N ASP A 28 -8.01 3.17 2.65
CA ASP A 28 -7.74 2.98 1.24
C ASP A 28 -7.61 1.49 0.88
N ALA A 29 -7.74 1.15 -0.40
CA ALA A 29 -7.68 -0.21 -0.90
C ALA A 29 -6.33 -0.87 -0.60
N ASN A 30 -5.22 -0.16 -0.79
CA ASN A 30 -3.86 -0.68 -0.58
C ASN A 30 -3.63 -1.16 0.86
N VAL A 31 -4.14 -0.45 1.87
CA VAL A 31 -4.06 -0.83 3.28
C VAL A 31 -4.82 -2.13 3.53
N LEU A 32 -6.03 -2.26 2.96
CA LEU A 32 -6.84 -3.47 3.11
C LEU A 32 -6.22 -4.67 2.38
N LEU A 33 -5.63 -4.44 1.20
CA LEU A 33 -4.92 -5.47 0.43
C LEU A 33 -3.65 -5.94 1.15
N ASN A 34 -2.95 -5.05 1.86
CA ASN A 34 -1.75 -5.40 2.61
C ASN A 34 -2.00 -6.41 3.74
N LEU A 35 -3.26 -6.60 4.18
CA LEU A 35 -3.61 -7.67 5.12
C LEU A 35 -3.21 -9.06 4.61
N TYR A 36 -3.19 -9.30 3.29
CA TYR A 36 -2.73 -10.56 2.70
C TYR A 36 -1.21 -10.74 2.75
N ARG A 37 -0.45 -9.64 2.92
CA ARG A 37 1.01 -9.62 2.96
C ARG A 37 1.57 -9.68 4.39
N TYR A 38 0.73 -9.45 5.39
CA TYR A 38 1.12 -9.55 6.79
C TYR A 38 1.05 -10.99 7.31
N SER A 39 1.93 -11.29 8.26
CA SER A 39 1.90 -12.47 9.10
C SER A 39 0.57 -12.60 9.83
N PRO A 40 0.15 -13.84 10.20
CA PRO A 40 -1.11 -14.04 10.91
C PRO A 40 -1.24 -13.21 12.20
N SER A 41 -0.16 -13.05 12.96
CA SER A 41 -0.15 -12.25 14.19
C SER A 41 -0.35 -10.76 13.93
N THR A 42 0.34 -10.21 12.93
CA THR A 42 0.24 -8.78 12.59
C THR A 42 -1.12 -8.46 12.00
N ARG A 43 -1.64 -9.36 11.16
CA ARG A 43 -3.00 -9.27 10.61
C ARG A 43 -4.06 -9.26 11.72
N GLU A 44 -3.94 -10.15 12.71
CA GLU A 44 -4.90 -10.19 13.82
C GLU A 44 -4.83 -8.95 14.71
N ALA A 45 -3.63 -8.39 14.92
CA ALA A 45 -3.48 -7.12 15.62
C ALA A 45 -4.14 -5.96 14.86
N PHE A 46 -4.05 -5.97 13.53
CA PHE A 46 -4.73 -4.99 12.67
C PHE A 46 -6.26 -5.15 12.73
N PHE A 47 -6.78 -6.38 12.62
CA PHE A 47 -8.21 -6.66 12.77
C PHE A 47 -8.74 -6.28 14.15
N SER A 48 -7.97 -6.53 15.21
CA SER A 48 -8.34 -6.12 16.57
C SER A 48 -8.51 -4.61 16.68
N LEU A 49 -7.66 -3.84 15.97
CA LEU A 49 -7.79 -2.39 15.91
C LEU A 49 -9.02 -1.97 15.09
N LEU A 50 -9.23 -2.55 13.90
CA LEU A 50 -10.43 -2.28 13.09
C LEU A 50 -11.71 -2.53 13.90
N GLU A 51 -11.74 -3.63 14.65
CA GLU A 51 -12.93 -4.01 15.40
C GLU A 51 -13.17 -3.10 16.62
N LYS A 52 -12.10 -2.53 17.18
CA LYS A 52 -12.19 -1.51 18.24
C LYS A 52 -12.77 -0.19 17.75
N ILE A 53 -12.56 0.17 16.48
CA ILE A 53 -13.04 1.42 15.89
C ILE A 53 -14.23 1.22 14.94
N LYS A 54 -14.82 0.02 14.92
CA LYS A 54 -15.75 -0.41 13.87
C LYS A 54 -16.91 0.55 13.60
N ASP A 55 -17.45 1.20 14.62
CA ASP A 55 -18.59 2.12 14.48
C ASP A 55 -18.20 3.44 13.81
N ARG A 56 -16.90 3.69 13.64
CA ARG A 56 -16.31 4.88 13.01
C ARG A 56 -15.52 4.53 11.76
N ILE A 57 -15.67 3.32 11.22
CA ILE A 57 -15.09 2.96 9.92
C ILE A 57 -16.04 3.39 8.81
N TRP A 58 -15.47 3.96 7.76
CA TRP A 58 -16.13 4.15 6.48
C TRP A 58 -15.09 3.97 5.37
N ILE A 59 -15.48 3.53 4.18
CA ILE A 59 -14.57 3.54 3.02
C ILE A 59 -15.28 4.08 1.79
N THR A 60 -14.49 4.66 0.88
CA THR A 60 -15.01 5.15 -0.40
C THR A 60 -15.48 3.97 -1.26
N TYR A 61 -16.43 4.22 -2.17
CA TYR A 61 -16.82 3.20 -3.14
C TYR A 61 -15.60 2.77 -3.98
N GLN A 62 -14.79 3.74 -4.40
CA GLN A 62 -13.61 3.45 -5.23
C GLN A 62 -12.60 2.56 -4.51
N ALA A 63 -12.31 2.79 -3.23
CA ALA A 63 -11.40 1.93 -2.46
C ALA A 63 -11.97 0.51 -2.29
N ALA A 64 -13.28 0.39 -2.04
CA ALA A 64 -13.95 -0.91 -1.99
C ALA A 64 -13.88 -1.64 -3.34
N PHE A 65 -14.12 -0.93 -4.44
CA PHE A 65 -14.04 -1.45 -5.80
C PHE A 65 -12.62 -1.94 -6.14
N GLU A 66 -11.60 -1.14 -5.85
CA GLU A 66 -10.20 -1.49 -6.10
C GLU A 66 -9.75 -2.68 -5.25
N TYR A 67 -10.15 -2.74 -3.98
CA TYR A 67 -9.92 -3.91 -3.14
C TYR A 67 -10.51 -5.17 -3.78
N GLN A 68 -11.78 -5.15 -4.20
CA GLN A 68 -12.41 -6.32 -4.83
C GLN A 68 -11.73 -6.70 -6.15
N LYS A 69 -11.39 -5.71 -6.99
CA LYS A 69 -10.72 -5.91 -8.29
C LYS A 69 -9.34 -6.55 -8.13
N ASN A 70 -8.57 -6.10 -7.15
CA ASN A 70 -7.14 -6.44 -7.03
C ASN A 70 -6.86 -7.56 -6.02
N ARG A 71 -7.82 -7.94 -5.17
CA ARG A 71 -7.64 -8.97 -4.13
C ARG A 71 -7.04 -10.26 -4.65
N LEU A 72 -7.60 -10.84 -5.71
CA LEU A 72 -7.12 -12.11 -6.26
C LEU A 72 -5.71 -12.00 -6.85
N ILE A 73 -5.36 -10.82 -7.39
CA ILE A 73 -4.01 -10.54 -7.90
C ILE A 73 -3.01 -10.57 -6.75
N VAL A 74 -3.33 -9.89 -5.63
CA VAL A 74 -2.45 -9.86 -4.45
C VAL A 74 -2.30 -11.25 -3.83
N ILE A 75 -3.40 -12.01 -3.71
CA ILE A 75 -3.36 -13.41 -3.25
C ILE A 75 -2.45 -14.26 -4.14
N ASN A 76 -2.63 -14.19 -5.46
CA ASN A 76 -1.86 -14.98 -6.40
C ASN A 76 -0.36 -14.62 -6.37
N ALA A 77 -0.02 -13.33 -6.24
CA ALA A 77 1.37 -12.88 -6.14
C ALA A 77 2.12 -13.51 -4.97
N GLN A 78 1.46 -13.74 -3.82
CA GLN A 78 2.09 -14.42 -2.68
C GLN A 78 2.44 -15.88 -2.99
N ARG A 79 1.67 -16.53 -3.86
CA ARG A 79 1.90 -17.92 -4.27
C ARG A 79 2.93 -18.02 -5.40
N GLU A 80 2.87 -17.13 -6.38
CA GLU A 80 3.85 -17.09 -7.48
C GLU A 80 5.28 -16.83 -6.97
N ALA A 81 5.45 -16.14 -5.84
CA ALA A 81 6.75 -15.93 -5.21
C ALA A 81 7.54 -17.24 -5.00
N TYR A 82 6.88 -18.36 -4.66
CA TYR A 82 7.56 -19.66 -4.54
C TYR A 82 8.15 -20.14 -5.87
N LYS A 83 7.40 -19.96 -6.96
CA LYS A 83 7.85 -20.33 -8.29
C LYS A 83 8.99 -19.43 -8.75
N ASP A 84 8.88 -18.12 -8.58
CA ASP A 84 9.93 -17.16 -8.95
C ASP A 84 11.25 -17.41 -8.20
N ILE A 85 11.16 -17.71 -6.90
CA ILE A 85 12.33 -18.07 -6.09
C ILE A 85 12.93 -19.40 -6.60
N ARG A 86 12.12 -20.41 -6.90
CA ARG A 86 12.61 -21.70 -7.45
C ARG A 86 13.31 -21.52 -8.79
N GLU A 87 12.74 -20.74 -9.70
CA GLU A 87 13.34 -20.45 -11.01
C GLU A 87 14.69 -19.73 -10.84
N THR A 88 14.73 -18.73 -9.95
CA THR A 88 15.96 -17.99 -9.62
C THR A 88 17.02 -18.90 -9.01
N LEU A 89 16.65 -19.76 -8.06
CA LEU A 89 17.56 -20.74 -7.45
C LEU A 89 18.13 -21.68 -8.51
N ASN A 90 17.31 -22.26 -9.37
CA ASN A 90 17.77 -23.16 -10.42
C ASN A 90 18.72 -22.48 -11.40
N LYS A 91 18.42 -21.24 -11.80
CA LYS A 91 19.30 -20.43 -12.65
C LYS A 91 20.65 -20.18 -11.98
N LYS A 92 20.66 -19.75 -10.71
CA LYS A 92 21.89 -19.46 -9.97
C LYS A 92 22.70 -20.72 -9.67
N LYS A 93 22.06 -21.84 -9.38
CA LYS A 93 22.72 -23.16 -9.28
C LYS A 93 23.48 -23.48 -10.56
N GLY A 94 22.81 -23.37 -11.71
CA GLY A 94 23.42 -23.61 -13.03
C GLY A 94 24.61 -22.68 -13.34
N GLU A 95 24.47 -21.38 -13.05
CA GLU A 95 25.57 -20.40 -13.24
C GLU A 95 26.81 -20.75 -12.41
N ILE A 96 26.62 -21.10 -11.13
CA ILE A 96 27.72 -21.46 -10.22
C ILE A 96 28.36 -22.79 -10.66
N GLU A 97 27.55 -23.81 -10.99
CA GLU A 97 28.05 -25.10 -11.45
C GLU A 97 28.84 -24.97 -12.76
N ALA A 98 28.38 -24.16 -13.71
CA ALA A 98 29.10 -23.88 -14.95
C ALA A 98 30.46 -23.21 -14.66
N LYS A 99 30.51 -22.25 -13.73
CA LYS A 99 31.75 -21.60 -13.33
C LYS A 99 32.75 -22.57 -12.71
N LEU A 100 32.30 -23.46 -11.81
CA LEU A 100 33.13 -24.50 -11.20
C LEU A 100 33.65 -25.48 -12.25
N ASN A 101 32.80 -25.89 -13.19
CA ASN A 101 33.19 -26.77 -14.29
C ASN A 101 34.32 -26.18 -15.15
N GLY A 102 34.34 -24.85 -15.33
CA GLY A 102 35.40 -24.13 -16.04
C GLY A 102 36.79 -24.22 -15.37
N PHE A 103 36.84 -24.51 -14.07
CA PHE A 103 38.09 -24.63 -13.30
C PHE A 103 38.44 -26.06 -12.90
N LYS A 104 37.86 -27.09 -13.56
CA LYS A 104 38.15 -28.51 -13.28
C LYS A 104 39.64 -28.87 -13.30
N LYS A 105 40.45 -28.16 -14.10
CA LYS A 105 41.90 -28.37 -14.21
C LYS A 105 42.73 -27.57 -13.20
N HIS A 106 42.09 -26.79 -12.33
CA HIS A 106 42.78 -25.96 -11.35
C HIS A 106 43.26 -26.85 -10.18
N PRO A 107 44.58 -27.01 -9.97
CA PRO A 107 45.14 -28.06 -9.10
C PRO A 107 44.80 -27.91 -7.61
N TYR A 108 44.48 -26.69 -7.16
CA TYR A 108 44.14 -26.40 -5.77
C TYR A 108 42.64 -26.22 -5.52
N LEU A 109 41.81 -26.22 -6.57
CA LEU A 109 40.38 -25.96 -6.43
C LEU A 109 39.65 -27.30 -6.31
N GLN A 110 39.06 -27.57 -5.15
CA GLN A 110 38.28 -28.78 -4.87
C GLN A 110 36.87 -28.71 -5.53
N THR A 111 36.84 -28.54 -6.85
CA THR A 111 35.60 -28.27 -7.63
C THR A 111 34.50 -29.31 -7.42
N THR A 112 34.85 -30.59 -7.28
CA THR A 112 33.89 -31.68 -7.02
C THR A 112 33.22 -31.54 -5.65
N GLU A 113 33.99 -31.21 -4.61
CA GLU A 113 33.46 -31.08 -3.25
C GLU A 113 32.60 -29.81 -3.12
N LEU A 114 33.07 -28.71 -3.70
CA LEU A 114 32.29 -27.47 -3.79
C LEU A 114 30.97 -27.69 -4.52
N LYS A 115 30.98 -28.43 -5.64
CA LYS A 115 29.76 -28.76 -6.39
C LYS A 115 28.75 -29.53 -5.52
N LYS A 116 29.20 -30.54 -4.77
CA LYS A 116 28.33 -31.31 -3.85
C LYS A 116 27.72 -30.44 -2.75
N GLN A 117 28.52 -29.53 -2.17
CA GLN A 117 28.02 -28.62 -1.14
C GLN A 117 26.94 -27.69 -1.69
N ILE A 118 27.15 -27.17 -2.90
CA ILE A 118 26.15 -26.36 -3.61
C ILE A 118 24.90 -27.20 -3.90
N GLU A 119 25.04 -28.38 -4.51
CA GLU A 119 23.89 -29.26 -4.79
C GLU A 119 23.06 -29.52 -3.53
N SER A 120 23.71 -29.93 -2.44
CA SER A 120 23.05 -30.18 -1.15
C SER A 120 22.34 -28.95 -0.59
N ALA A 121 22.97 -27.77 -0.64
CA ALA A 121 22.39 -26.53 -0.15
C ALA A 121 21.14 -26.12 -0.96
N PHE A 122 21.23 -26.17 -2.29
CA PHE A 122 20.09 -25.83 -3.17
C PHE A 122 18.95 -26.84 -3.02
N ASP A 123 19.26 -28.14 -2.91
CA ASP A 123 18.24 -29.17 -2.73
C ASP A 123 17.58 -29.10 -1.33
N SER A 124 18.31 -28.61 -0.31
CA SER A 124 17.73 -28.29 0.99
C SER A 124 16.75 -27.12 0.90
N ILE A 125 17.16 -26.02 0.28
CA ILE A 125 16.30 -24.84 0.11
C ILE A 125 15.05 -25.18 -0.72
N GLY A 126 15.21 -25.97 -1.79
CA GLY A 126 14.09 -26.43 -2.62
C GLY A 126 13.05 -27.20 -1.81
N ARG A 127 13.48 -28.13 -0.96
CA ARG A 127 12.57 -28.87 -0.05
C ARG A 127 11.88 -27.96 0.96
N ASP A 128 12.60 -26.96 1.49
CA ASP A 128 12.01 -26.00 2.42
C ASP A 128 10.95 -25.13 1.72
N LEU A 129 11.19 -24.69 0.48
CA LEU A 129 10.20 -23.97 -0.34
C LEU A 129 8.96 -24.82 -0.62
N ASP A 130 9.13 -26.08 -1.02
CA ASP A 130 8.00 -26.98 -1.25
C ASP A 130 7.17 -27.18 0.03
N ASN A 131 7.83 -27.31 1.18
CA ASN A 131 7.16 -27.40 2.47
C ASN A 131 6.39 -26.12 2.85
N LEU A 132 6.94 -24.95 2.53
CA LEU A 132 6.28 -23.66 2.77
C LEU A 132 5.09 -23.47 1.83
N GLU A 133 5.23 -23.76 0.54
CA GLU A 133 4.17 -23.68 -0.45
C GLU A 133 3.01 -24.63 -0.11
N ASN A 134 3.31 -25.87 0.29
CA ASN A 134 2.29 -26.84 0.70
C ASN A 134 1.52 -26.43 1.98
N LYS A 135 2.14 -25.61 2.84
CA LYS A 135 1.50 -25.05 4.04
C LYS A 135 0.85 -23.70 3.79
N HIS A 136 1.04 -23.11 2.60
CA HIS A 136 0.47 -21.83 2.26
C HIS A 136 -1.06 -21.94 2.20
N PRO A 137 -1.80 -21.05 2.87
CA PRO A 137 -3.26 -21.13 2.89
C PRO A 137 -3.85 -20.87 1.49
N ASP A 138 -4.80 -21.71 1.08
CA ASP A 138 -5.51 -21.49 -0.18
C ASP A 138 -6.66 -20.49 0.00
N TYR A 139 -6.35 -19.20 -0.15
CA TYR A 139 -7.35 -18.14 -0.08
C TYR A 139 -8.28 -18.07 -1.29
N LEU A 140 -8.07 -18.89 -2.34
CA LEU A 140 -9.06 -19.02 -3.43
C LEU A 140 -10.21 -19.96 -3.03
N ASP A 141 -9.93 -20.94 -2.18
CA ASP A 141 -10.95 -21.84 -1.61
C ASP A 141 -11.65 -21.19 -0.40
N LYS A 142 -10.87 -20.70 0.57
CA LYS A 142 -11.41 -20.06 1.77
C LYS A 142 -10.62 -18.81 2.13
N ASP A 143 -11.29 -17.65 2.05
CA ASP A 143 -10.70 -16.34 2.31
C ASP A 143 -11.20 -15.72 3.63
N PRO A 144 -10.60 -16.07 4.79
CA PRO A 144 -11.01 -15.52 6.07
C PRO A 144 -10.73 -14.02 6.21
N VAL A 145 -9.82 -13.46 5.39
CA VAL A 145 -9.52 -12.02 5.42
C VAL A 145 -10.67 -11.25 4.79
N TRP A 146 -11.10 -11.68 3.60
CA TRP A 146 -12.26 -11.10 2.93
C TRP A 146 -13.56 -11.33 3.70
N GLU A 147 -13.77 -12.51 4.29
CA GLU A 147 -14.95 -12.79 5.13
C GLU A 147 -15.04 -11.80 6.30
N LYS A 148 -13.94 -11.63 7.05
CA LYS A 148 -13.88 -10.67 8.17
C LYS A 148 -14.09 -9.23 7.70
N LEU A 149 -13.42 -8.80 6.62
CA LEU A 149 -13.57 -7.45 6.09
C LEU A 149 -14.99 -7.18 5.58
N SER A 150 -15.64 -8.15 4.93
CA SER A 150 -17.00 -8.01 4.43
C SER A 150 -17.98 -7.75 5.57
N VAL A 151 -17.87 -8.51 6.67
CA VAL A 151 -18.68 -8.27 7.87
C VAL A 151 -18.35 -6.92 8.52
N LEU A 152 -17.07 -6.58 8.63
CA LEU A 152 -16.61 -5.33 9.24
C LEU A 152 -17.11 -4.09 8.48
N LEU A 153 -17.19 -4.18 7.15
CA LEU A 153 -17.48 -3.06 6.25
C LEU A 153 -18.94 -3.04 5.77
N GLU A 154 -19.76 -3.97 6.23
CA GLU A 154 -21.20 -4.01 5.93
C GLU A 154 -21.86 -2.67 6.29
N GLY A 155 -22.50 -2.03 5.31
CA GLY A 155 -23.13 -0.72 5.47
C GLY A 155 -22.17 0.47 5.67
N LYS A 156 -20.86 0.27 5.48
CA LYS A 156 -19.82 1.30 5.70
C LYS A 156 -19.11 1.74 4.41
N VAL A 157 -19.54 1.23 3.27
CA VAL A 157 -19.07 1.67 1.95
C VAL A 157 -19.95 2.83 1.49
N GLY A 158 -19.34 3.93 1.05
CA GLY A 158 -20.08 5.04 0.43
C GLY A 158 -20.67 4.68 -0.93
N ASP A 159 -21.60 5.50 -1.40
CA ASP A 159 -22.15 5.36 -2.76
C ASP A 159 -21.13 5.78 -3.81
N ASP A 160 -21.25 5.21 -5.01
CA ASP A 160 -20.47 5.64 -6.16
C ASP A 160 -20.99 6.98 -6.71
N PHE A 161 -20.16 7.68 -7.48
CA PHE A 161 -20.62 8.83 -8.24
C PHE A 161 -21.52 8.40 -9.41
N SER A 162 -22.43 9.28 -9.80
CA SER A 162 -23.22 9.09 -11.02
C SER A 162 -22.30 9.02 -12.24
N LYS A 163 -22.78 8.45 -13.34
CA LYS A 163 -22.01 8.39 -14.58
C LYS A 163 -21.66 9.79 -15.07
N GLU A 164 -22.60 10.72 -14.98
CA GLU A 164 -22.43 12.11 -15.37
C GLU A 164 -21.35 12.81 -14.52
N ASP A 165 -21.35 12.57 -13.22
CA ASP A 165 -20.35 13.12 -12.29
C ASP A 165 -18.96 12.51 -12.52
N LEU A 166 -18.88 11.20 -12.79
CA LEU A 166 -17.62 10.54 -13.17
C LEU A 166 -17.04 11.11 -14.46
N GLU A 167 -17.86 11.29 -15.50
CA GLU A 167 -17.42 11.89 -16.76
C GLU A 167 -16.95 13.33 -16.59
N LYS A 168 -17.59 14.09 -15.70
CA LYS A 168 -17.11 15.43 -15.33
C LYS A 168 -15.77 15.36 -14.59
N LEU A 169 -15.66 14.47 -13.62
CA LEU A 169 -14.45 14.24 -12.84
C LEU A 169 -13.28 13.84 -13.73
N TYR A 170 -13.48 13.03 -14.77
CA TYR A 170 -12.42 12.67 -15.72
C TYR A 170 -11.92 13.86 -16.52
N ARG A 171 -12.82 14.74 -16.99
CA ARG A 171 -12.43 15.97 -17.70
C ARG A 171 -11.64 16.92 -16.81
N ASP A 172 -12.12 17.13 -15.58
CA ASP A 172 -11.45 17.99 -14.61
C ASP A 172 -10.12 17.37 -14.14
N GLY A 173 -10.10 16.05 -13.98
CA GLY A 173 -8.95 15.26 -13.57
C GLY A 173 -7.80 15.33 -14.57
N LYS A 174 -8.11 15.33 -15.88
CA LYS A 174 -7.10 15.58 -16.92
C LYS A 174 -6.36 16.90 -16.68
N LYS A 175 -7.10 17.99 -16.48
CA LYS A 175 -6.51 19.30 -16.21
C LYS A 175 -5.69 19.30 -14.92
N ARG A 176 -6.19 18.65 -13.87
CA ARG A 176 -5.44 18.50 -12.61
C ARG A 176 -4.11 17.78 -12.81
N TYR A 177 -4.10 16.68 -13.57
CA TYR A 177 -2.86 15.94 -13.84
C TYR A 177 -1.88 16.74 -14.71
N ASP A 178 -2.36 17.43 -15.75
CA ASP A 178 -1.54 18.32 -16.58
C ASP A 178 -0.88 19.43 -15.75
N GLU A 179 -1.60 19.97 -14.75
CA GLU A 179 -1.12 21.00 -13.82
C GLU A 179 -0.40 20.42 -12.58
N LYS A 180 -0.21 19.09 -12.51
CA LYS A 180 0.39 18.36 -11.37
C LYS A 180 -0.27 18.68 -10.02
N VAL A 181 -1.59 18.83 -10.03
CA VAL A 181 -2.40 19.03 -8.82
C VAL A 181 -2.70 17.66 -8.19
N PRO A 182 -2.31 17.42 -6.93
CA PRO A 182 -2.52 16.13 -6.26
C PRO A 182 -3.99 15.85 -5.93
N PRO A 183 -4.39 14.60 -5.65
CA PRO A 183 -3.59 13.37 -5.79
C PRO A 183 -3.77 12.74 -7.18
N GLY A 184 -2.95 11.73 -7.50
CA GLY A 184 -3.07 10.84 -8.65
C GLY A 184 -2.28 11.22 -9.90
N TYR A 185 -1.67 12.41 -9.98
CA TYR A 185 -0.99 12.82 -11.22
C TYR A 185 0.20 11.92 -11.59
N MET A 186 0.75 11.19 -10.61
CA MET A 186 1.83 10.23 -10.84
C MET A 186 1.35 8.97 -11.58
N ASP A 187 0.06 8.63 -11.51
CA ASP A 187 -0.51 7.45 -12.18
C ASP A 187 -0.59 7.60 -13.70
N MET A 188 -0.44 8.81 -14.23
CA MET A 188 -0.58 9.07 -15.66
C MET A 188 0.41 8.26 -16.51
N LYS A 189 1.61 8.00 -15.99
CA LYS A 189 2.63 7.22 -16.71
C LYS A 189 2.27 5.72 -16.78
N GLU A 190 1.71 5.19 -15.70
CA GLU A 190 1.45 3.76 -15.52
C GLU A 190 0.08 3.36 -16.08
N LYS A 191 -0.96 4.14 -15.78
CA LYS A 191 -2.36 3.72 -15.94
C LYS A 191 -3.07 4.31 -17.17
N GLN A 192 -2.36 5.00 -18.06
CA GLN A 192 -2.96 5.64 -19.25
C GLN A 192 -3.77 4.69 -20.15
N ASN A 193 -3.44 3.39 -20.13
CA ASN A 193 -4.10 2.37 -20.94
C ASN A 193 -5.14 1.52 -20.17
N GLU A 194 -5.36 1.79 -18.88
CA GLU A 194 -6.23 0.99 -18.00
C GLU A 194 -7.67 1.54 -17.86
N GLY A 195 -7.98 2.56 -18.66
CA GLY A 195 -9.27 3.26 -18.66
C GLY A 195 -9.39 4.34 -17.58
N ASN A 196 -10.31 5.29 -17.80
CA ASN A 196 -10.45 6.49 -16.97
C ASN A 196 -10.66 6.19 -15.48
N ARG A 197 -11.44 5.17 -15.13
CA ARG A 197 -11.70 4.84 -13.73
C ARG A 197 -10.44 4.41 -12.98
N SER A 198 -9.54 3.67 -13.64
CA SER A 198 -8.26 3.25 -13.05
C SER A 198 -7.28 4.42 -13.02
N LEU A 199 -7.22 5.21 -14.10
CA LEU A 199 -6.33 6.37 -14.23
C LEU A 199 -6.64 7.49 -13.22
N TYR A 200 -7.91 7.74 -12.95
CA TYR A 200 -8.37 8.79 -12.02
C TYR A 200 -8.83 8.24 -10.67
N GLY A 201 -8.45 7.00 -10.31
CA GLY A 201 -8.86 6.32 -9.08
C GLY A 201 -8.62 7.17 -7.83
N ASP A 202 -7.41 7.71 -7.68
CA ASP A 202 -7.01 8.58 -6.57
C ASP A 202 -7.89 9.83 -6.45
N ILE A 203 -8.22 10.47 -7.58
CA ILE A 203 -9.13 11.62 -7.59
C ILE A 203 -10.53 11.20 -7.13
N ILE A 204 -11.03 10.05 -7.59
CA ILE A 204 -12.35 9.55 -7.19
C ILE A 204 -12.36 9.29 -5.68
N VAL A 205 -11.36 8.59 -5.13
CA VAL A 205 -11.21 8.36 -3.68
C VAL A 205 -11.22 9.69 -2.95
N TRP A 206 -10.37 10.63 -3.37
CA TRP A 206 -10.22 11.92 -2.73
C TRP A 206 -11.51 12.73 -2.72
N LYS A 207 -12.23 12.79 -3.85
CA LYS A 207 -13.51 13.49 -3.93
C LYS A 207 -14.60 12.80 -3.12
N GLN A 208 -14.65 11.46 -3.07
CA GLN A 208 -15.59 10.74 -2.21
C GLN A 208 -15.32 11.01 -0.71
N VAL A 209 -14.06 11.11 -0.30
CA VAL A 209 -13.69 11.50 1.09
C VAL A 209 -14.18 12.91 1.41
N ILE A 210 -14.01 13.87 0.50
CA ILE A 210 -14.50 15.25 0.68
C ILE A 210 -16.03 15.28 0.79
N GLU A 211 -16.75 14.60 -0.09
CA GLU A 211 -18.23 14.56 -0.05
C GLU A 211 -18.75 13.89 1.23
N LYS A 212 -18.10 12.81 1.68
CA LYS A 212 -18.43 12.20 2.98
C LYS A 212 -18.23 13.19 4.13
N ALA A 213 -17.11 13.91 4.13
CA ALA A 213 -16.82 14.89 5.16
C ALA A 213 -17.82 16.05 5.16
N LYS A 214 -18.34 16.48 4.01
CA LYS A 214 -19.42 17.48 3.92
C LYS A 214 -20.75 17.00 4.51
N ALA A 215 -21.02 15.69 4.40
CA ALA A 215 -22.30 15.09 4.79
C ALA A 215 -22.43 14.73 6.28
N ILE A 216 -21.34 14.76 7.04
CA ILE A 216 -21.32 14.47 8.49
C ILE A 216 -20.82 15.69 9.26
N ASP A 217 -20.82 15.68 10.59
CA ASP A 217 -20.20 16.75 11.40
C ASP A 217 -18.73 16.48 11.70
N ASN A 218 -18.36 15.21 11.78
CA ASN A 218 -17.01 14.75 12.11
C ASN A 218 -16.00 15.04 10.97
N SER A 219 -14.72 15.07 11.33
CA SER A 219 -13.61 15.09 10.39
C SER A 219 -13.27 13.66 9.93
N ILE A 220 -12.30 13.52 9.02
CA ILE A 220 -11.84 12.23 8.50
C ILE A 220 -10.36 12.01 8.89
N ILE A 221 -10.05 10.79 9.30
CA ILE A 221 -8.69 10.26 9.34
C ILE A 221 -8.57 9.28 8.18
N LEU A 222 -7.82 9.64 7.14
CA LEU A 222 -7.55 8.77 6.00
C LEU A 222 -6.30 7.91 6.28
N ILE A 223 -6.40 6.61 6.02
CA ILE A 223 -5.28 5.67 6.11
C ILE A 223 -5.01 5.17 4.70
N THR A 224 -3.83 5.50 4.17
CA THR A 224 -3.36 5.06 2.85
C THR A 224 -1.88 4.74 2.92
N ASP A 225 -1.49 3.64 2.30
CA ASP A 225 -0.09 3.31 2.06
C ASP A 225 0.37 3.76 0.66
N ASP A 226 -0.34 4.70 0.02
CA ASP A 226 0.23 5.36 -1.17
C ASP A 226 1.51 6.09 -0.76
N LEU A 227 2.57 5.97 -1.57
CA LEU A 227 3.91 6.49 -1.25
C LEU A 227 4.39 7.54 -2.25
N LYS A 228 3.57 7.85 -3.26
CA LYS A 228 3.90 8.73 -4.36
C LYS A 228 3.94 10.19 -3.88
N GLU A 229 4.69 11.01 -4.60
CA GLU A 229 4.97 12.40 -4.22
C GLU A 229 3.73 13.32 -4.29
N ASP A 230 2.70 12.89 -5.00
CA ASP A 230 1.39 13.54 -5.07
C ASP A 230 0.52 13.27 -3.84
N TRP A 231 0.87 12.31 -2.99
CA TRP A 231 0.25 12.14 -1.67
C TRP A 231 1.09 12.76 -0.54
N TRP A 232 2.42 12.71 -0.66
CA TRP A 232 3.35 13.09 0.41
C TRP A 232 4.32 14.19 0.03
N TYR A 233 4.46 15.18 0.92
CA TYR A 233 5.55 16.15 0.85
C TYR A 233 6.84 15.52 1.36
N LYS A 234 7.75 15.21 0.43
CA LYS A 234 9.08 14.65 0.71
C LYS A 234 10.16 15.74 0.56
N PHE A 235 11.13 15.76 1.49
CA PHE A 235 12.29 16.66 1.42
C PHE A 235 13.57 15.91 1.79
N LYS A 236 14.55 15.89 0.89
CA LYS A 236 15.84 15.17 1.04
C LYS A 236 15.66 13.71 1.51
N GLY A 237 14.75 12.99 0.86
CA GLY A 237 14.47 11.58 1.18
C GLY A 237 13.70 11.35 2.48
N LYS A 238 13.12 12.39 3.09
CA LYS A 238 12.27 12.28 4.29
C LYS A 238 10.85 12.71 3.98
N THR A 239 9.87 11.88 4.30
CA THR A 239 8.46 12.26 4.34
C THR A 239 8.22 13.22 5.50
N ILE A 240 7.76 14.43 5.19
CA ILE A 240 7.55 15.51 6.16
C ILE A 240 6.09 15.54 6.62
N SER A 241 5.16 15.49 5.66
CA SER A 241 3.72 15.56 5.89
C SER A 241 2.98 15.03 4.65
N PRO A 242 1.65 14.85 4.72
CA PRO A 242 0.83 14.80 3.52
C PRO A 242 1.00 16.09 2.69
N ARG A 243 0.65 16.05 1.41
CA ARG A 243 0.72 17.24 0.55
C ARG A 243 -0.12 18.40 1.12
N PRO A 244 0.48 19.58 1.37
CA PRO A 244 -0.26 20.74 1.88
C PRO A 244 -1.44 21.14 0.99
N GLU A 245 -1.35 20.90 -0.32
CA GLU A 245 -2.43 21.14 -1.28
C GLU A 245 -3.68 20.30 -0.96
N LEU A 246 -3.51 19.03 -0.56
CA LEU A 246 -4.61 18.15 -0.15
C LEU A 246 -5.26 18.68 1.14
N ILE A 247 -4.44 19.02 2.14
CA ILE A 247 -4.94 19.53 3.42
C ILE A 247 -5.71 20.85 3.21
N LYS A 248 -5.19 21.71 2.33
CA LYS A 248 -5.81 22.98 1.96
C LYS A 248 -7.13 22.78 1.22
N GLU A 249 -7.15 21.96 0.16
CA GLU A 249 -8.37 21.65 -0.59
C GLU A 249 -9.45 21.07 0.31
N PHE A 250 -9.11 20.09 1.15
CA PHE A 250 -10.05 19.50 2.10
C PHE A 250 -10.63 20.57 3.03
N LYS A 251 -9.80 21.45 3.59
CA LYS A 251 -10.24 22.51 4.49
C LYS A 251 -11.13 23.54 3.78
N GLU A 252 -10.79 23.93 2.56
CA GLU A 252 -11.57 24.90 1.77
C GLU A 252 -12.95 24.33 1.40
N ASP A 253 -13.02 23.05 1.05
CA ASP A 253 -14.27 22.41 0.62
C ASP A 253 -15.18 21.98 1.79
N THR A 254 -14.62 21.71 2.97
CA THR A 254 -15.37 21.13 4.10
C THR A 254 -15.42 22.01 5.35
N ALA A 255 -14.60 23.06 5.41
CA ALA A 255 -14.30 23.83 6.63
C ALA A 255 -13.73 23.00 7.81
N LYS A 256 -13.27 21.77 7.54
CA LYS A 256 -12.77 20.82 8.54
C LYS A 256 -11.30 20.49 8.32
N ARG A 257 -10.74 19.69 9.22
CA ARG A 257 -9.38 19.16 9.09
C ARG A 257 -9.40 17.69 8.68
N ILE A 258 -8.31 17.26 8.07
CA ILE A 258 -8.05 15.86 7.73
C ILE A 258 -6.69 15.46 8.28
N ASN A 259 -6.59 14.22 8.77
CA ASN A 259 -5.32 13.59 9.05
C ASN A 259 -5.12 12.44 8.07
N ILE A 260 -3.90 12.27 7.56
CA ILE A 260 -3.55 11.18 6.66
C ILE A 260 -2.39 10.39 7.29
N TYR A 261 -2.56 9.08 7.41
CA TYR A 261 -1.57 8.17 7.98
C TYR A 261 -1.24 7.03 7.02
N GLN A 262 0.02 6.64 7.01
CA GLN A 262 0.44 5.31 6.58
C GLN A 262 0.06 4.27 7.63
N ALA A 263 -0.11 3.01 7.24
CA ALA A 263 -0.61 1.94 8.11
C ALA A 263 0.29 1.71 9.35
N ASP A 264 1.62 1.77 9.19
CA ASP A 264 2.56 1.63 10.31
C ASP A 264 2.39 2.77 11.32
N LYS A 265 2.26 4.00 10.81
CA LYS A 265 2.03 5.17 11.67
C LYS A 265 0.66 5.12 12.34
N PHE A 266 -0.35 4.65 11.64
CA PHE A 266 -1.69 4.46 12.18
C PHE A 266 -1.67 3.52 13.39
N LEU A 267 -0.98 2.37 13.32
CA LEU A 267 -0.84 1.46 14.46
C LEU A 267 -0.10 2.10 15.65
N GLU A 268 0.99 2.84 15.41
CA GLU A 268 1.69 3.59 16.47
C GLU A 268 0.77 4.59 17.17
N MET A 269 -0.03 5.32 16.38
CA MET A 269 -0.92 6.35 16.89
C MET A 269 -2.14 5.74 17.58
N ALA A 270 -2.62 4.57 17.14
CA ALA A 270 -3.66 3.81 17.83
C ALA A 270 -3.20 3.32 19.20
N ASN A 271 -1.96 2.88 19.34
CA ASN A 271 -1.41 2.51 20.65
C ASN A 271 -1.45 3.69 21.64
N LYS A 272 -1.18 4.90 21.15
CA LYS A 272 -1.18 6.12 21.98
C LYS A 272 -2.59 6.62 22.31
N ASN A 273 -3.49 6.63 21.33
CA ASN A 273 -4.77 7.34 21.45
C ASN A 273 -5.95 6.43 21.77
N LEU A 274 -5.85 5.14 21.48
CA LEU A 274 -6.94 4.18 21.67
C LEU A 274 -6.62 3.14 22.73
N SER A 275 -5.48 3.21 23.43
CA SER A 275 -5.00 2.13 24.31
C SER A 275 -4.98 0.78 23.58
N GLN A 276 -4.53 0.80 22.32
CA GLN A 276 -4.20 -0.42 21.58
C GLN A 276 -2.86 -0.97 22.08
N HIS A 277 -2.68 -2.28 21.98
CA HIS A 277 -1.45 -2.96 22.42
C HIS A 277 -0.81 -3.75 21.27
N THR A 278 -0.70 -3.11 20.10
CA THR A 278 0.03 -3.70 18.97
C THR A 278 1.53 -3.73 19.32
N THR A 279 2.18 -4.86 19.12
CA THR A 279 3.60 -5.05 19.44
C THR A 279 4.49 -4.22 18.51
N LYS A 280 5.71 -3.92 18.95
CA LYS A 280 6.68 -3.18 18.12
C LYS A 280 7.06 -3.98 16.88
N GLU A 281 7.12 -5.29 17.01
CA GLU A 281 7.44 -6.25 15.95
C GLU A 281 6.37 -6.21 14.85
N ALA A 282 5.08 -6.20 15.23
CA ALA A 282 3.99 -6.09 14.25
C ALA A 282 3.99 -4.74 13.53
N ILE A 283 4.24 -3.64 14.25
CA ILE A 283 4.39 -2.30 13.64
C ILE A 283 5.58 -2.27 12.67
N GLN A 284 6.70 -2.89 13.06
CA GLN A 284 7.88 -2.95 12.21
C GLN A 284 7.63 -3.79 10.96
N GLU A 285 6.92 -4.91 11.06
CA GLU A 285 6.54 -5.71 9.89
C GLU A 285 5.68 -4.92 8.89
N VAL A 286 4.67 -4.19 9.38
CA VAL A 286 3.85 -3.31 8.51
C VAL A 286 4.71 -2.26 7.83
N ARG A 287 5.68 -1.68 8.54
CA ARG A 287 6.65 -0.74 7.98
C ARG A 287 7.54 -1.39 6.93
N ASP A 288 8.01 -2.62 7.16
CA ASP A 288 8.90 -3.32 6.24
C ASP A 288 8.19 -3.67 4.92
N VAL A 289 6.91 -4.06 4.98
CA VAL A 289 6.06 -4.24 3.78
C VAL A 289 5.94 -2.92 3.02
N ARG A 290 5.63 -1.83 3.71
CA ARG A 290 5.55 -0.50 3.10
C ARG A 290 6.87 -0.06 2.45
N LEU A 291 8.00 -0.32 3.11
CA LEU A 291 9.34 0.00 2.56
C LEU A 291 9.74 -0.92 1.40
N ALA A 292 9.16 -2.12 1.30
CA ALA A 292 9.30 -2.94 0.10
C ALA A 292 8.56 -2.30 -1.07
N ASP A 293 7.29 -1.91 -0.88
CA ASP A 293 6.51 -1.20 -1.90
C ASP A 293 7.20 0.12 -2.33
N GLU A 294 7.80 0.86 -1.39
CA GLU A 294 8.54 2.10 -1.72
C GLU A 294 9.70 1.85 -2.69
N ARG A 295 10.46 0.76 -2.46
CA ARG A 295 11.60 0.39 -3.30
C ARG A 295 11.15 -0.09 -4.68
N ASP A 296 10.03 -0.80 -4.76
CA ASP A 296 9.48 -1.26 -6.02
C ASP A 296 9.02 -0.06 -6.87
N ILE A 297 8.33 0.91 -6.26
CA ILE A 297 7.94 2.18 -6.92
C ILE A 297 9.17 2.96 -7.39
N GLU A 298 10.21 3.11 -6.55
CA GLU A 298 11.45 3.79 -6.94
C GLU A 298 12.13 3.12 -8.14
N LYS A 299 12.12 1.78 -8.18
CA LYS A 299 12.68 1.01 -9.29
C LYS A 299 11.88 1.21 -10.57
N GLU A 300 10.55 1.19 -10.49
CA GLU A 300 9.65 1.44 -11.64
C GLU A 300 9.84 2.84 -12.21
N ILE A 301 9.94 3.86 -11.33
CA ILE A 301 10.20 5.24 -11.76
C ILE A 301 11.54 5.32 -12.51
N LEU A 302 12.60 4.72 -11.97
CA LEU A 302 13.91 4.73 -12.61
C LEU A 302 13.90 4.03 -13.98
N GLU A 303 13.21 2.88 -14.09
CA GLU A 303 13.06 2.16 -15.35
C GLU A 303 12.29 3.00 -16.41
N LEU A 304 11.24 3.69 -15.99
CA LEU A 304 10.47 4.58 -16.86
C LEU A 304 11.27 5.81 -17.30
N GLU A 305 12.10 6.38 -16.42
CA GLU A 305 12.99 7.49 -16.76
C GLU A 305 14.03 7.07 -17.81
N MET A 306 14.65 5.90 -17.64
CA MET A 306 15.59 5.35 -18.62
C MET A 306 14.93 5.12 -19.99
N LEU A 307 13.71 4.59 -20.03
CA LEU A 307 12.97 4.38 -21.28
C LEU A 307 12.61 5.68 -22.00
N LEU A 308 12.44 6.79 -21.28
CA LEU A 308 12.17 8.10 -21.87
C LEU A 308 13.44 8.76 -22.40
N GLU A 309 14.59 8.55 -21.75
CA GLU A 309 15.90 9.02 -22.22
C GLU A 309 16.36 8.29 -23.49
N ASP A 310 16.06 6.98 -23.62
CA ASP A 310 16.43 6.19 -24.81
C ASP A 310 15.57 6.49 -26.06
N ASN A 311 14.43 7.18 -25.89
CA ASN A 311 13.47 7.51 -26.96
C ASN A 311 13.45 9.00 -27.36
N GLY A 312 14.34 9.83 -26.80
CA GLY A 312 14.45 11.27 -27.07
C GLY A 312 15.73 11.65 -27.81
#